data_AF-A0A4R6UWZ6-F1
#
_entry.id   AF-A0A4R6UWZ6-F1
#
_cell.length_a   1.000
_cell.length_b   1.000
_cell.length_c   1.000
_cell.angle_alpha   90.00
_cell.angle_beta   90.00
_cell.angle_gamma   90.00
#
_symmetry.space_group_name_H-M   'P 1'
#
loop_
_entity.id
_entity.type
_entity.pdbx_description
1 polymer ?
#
loop_
_entity_poly.entity_id
_entity_poly.type
_entity_poly.pdbx_seq_one_letter_code
_entity_poly.pdbx_strand_id
1 'polypeptide(L)'
;MQQLVSSVRYKQMFRHLLLASLLLLPVYAAKASSQQERPDEEVRALLKATLEKKHYFVDRFDAEVWMVDMHARLERRAPKIPAEERLEVLRLVHKTATEFGLNPQLVLAVIDIESRFDRFAISKAGARGLMQVMPFWRKEIGDETDNLFEIETNLRYGCAILKTYMAREKQALGPALARYNGSYGKGWYPSLVFDAFYKHWFLKELPRPTLVATQVASQP
;
A
#
# COMPACT_ATOMS: atom_id res chain seq x y z
N MET A 1 43.69 -52.00 33.52
CA MET A 1 43.94 -53.37 33.03
C MET A 1 43.63 -53.43 31.54
N GLN A 2 43.82 -54.60 30.89
CA GLN A 2 43.77 -54.88 29.45
C GLN A 2 42.59 -54.18 28.71
N GLN A 3 42.74 -53.59 27.52
CA GLN A 3 43.24 -54.07 26.20
C GLN A 3 42.23 -54.89 25.36
N LEU A 4 42.48 -54.88 24.03
CA LEU A 4 41.75 -55.48 22.87
C LEU A 4 40.78 -54.49 22.18
N VAL A 5 41.06 -53.86 21.02
CA VAL A 5 41.73 -54.23 19.73
C VAL A 5 40.75 -54.84 18.70
N SER A 6 40.93 -54.47 17.42
CA SER A 6 39.92 -54.51 16.34
C SER A 6 40.17 -55.53 15.21
N SER A 7 39.10 -56.05 14.60
CA SER A 7 39.06 -56.61 13.23
C SER A 7 37.62 -56.50 12.67
N VAL A 8 37.34 -55.83 11.53
CA VAL A 8 37.54 -56.17 10.09
C VAL A 8 36.42 -57.04 9.45
N ARG A 9 35.57 -56.35 8.66
CA ARG A 9 34.76 -56.75 7.46
C ARG A 9 34.48 -58.24 7.13
N TYR A 10 33.20 -58.56 6.94
CA TYR A 10 32.67 -59.44 5.88
C TYR A 10 31.20 -59.02 5.56
N LYS A 11 30.81 -58.53 4.37
CA LYS A 11 30.59 -59.14 3.04
C LYS A 11 29.29 -59.98 2.85
N GLN A 12 28.28 -59.33 2.26
CA GLN A 12 27.41 -59.77 1.14
C GLN A 12 26.27 -60.83 1.28
N MET A 13 25.04 -60.34 1.08
CA MET A 13 24.00 -60.79 0.11
C MET A 13 22.93 -61.86 0.45
N PHE A 14 21.84 -61.80 -0.35
CA PHE A 14 20.60 -62.62 -0.42
C PHE A 14 19.54 -62.33 0.69
N ARG A 15 18.29 -61.88 0.43
CA ARG A 15 17.19 -62.19 -0.54
C ARG A 15 16.28 -63.32 -0.03
N HIS A 16 14.94 -63.22 0.06
CA HIS A 16 13.94 -62.18 -0.29
C HIS A 16 12.86 -62.06 0.85
N LEU A 17 11.50 -61.99 0.77
CA LEU A 17 10.41 -61.98 -0.26
C LEU A 17 9.06 -61.54 0.40
N LEU A 18 8.30 -60.57 -0.17
CA LEU A 18 6.84 -60.27 0.05
C LEU A 18 6.37 -59.75 1.45
N LEU A 19 5.20 -59.10 1.64
CA LEU A 19 4.04 -58.76 0.78
C LEU A 19 3.45 -57.36 1.13
N ALA A 20 2.45 -56.88 0.37
CA ALA A 20 2.07 -55.46 0.23
C ALA A 20 0.91 -54.93 1.10
N SER A 21 0.96 -53.63 1.43
CA SER A 21 -0.19 -52.70 1.62
C SER A 21 0.33 -51.27 1.89
N LEU A 22 0.67 -50.46 0.89
CA LEU A 22 -0.22 -49.72 -0.02
C LEU A 22 -1.25 -48.80 0.68
N LEU A 23 -0.79 -47.69 1.25
CA LEU A 23 -1.63 -46.52 1.55
C LEU A 23 -0.89 -45.21 1.23
N LEU A 24 -0.55 -45.05 -0.05
CA LEU A 24 0.08 -43.85 -0.59
C LEU A 24 -0.98 -42.77 -0.87
N LEU A 25 -1.20 -41.88 0.09
CA LEU A 25 -1.88 -40.61 -0.15
C LEU A 25 -0.84 -39.54 -0.49
N PRO A 26 -0.66 -39.16 -1.77
CA PRO A 26 0.11 -37.97 -2.10
C PRO A 26 -0.67 -36.75 -1.61
N VAL A 27 -0.19 -36.12 -0.53
CA VAL A 27 -0.62 -34.78 -0.18
C VAL A 27 -0.15 -33.86 -1.30
N TYR A 28 -1.03 -33.55 -2.25
CA TYR A 28 -0.84 -32.45 -3.18
C TYR A 28 -0.89 -31.14 -2.39
N ALA A 29 0.25 -30.82 -1.78
CA ALA A 29 0.58 -29.48 -1.35
C ALA A 29 0.67 -28.61 -2.61
N ALA A 30 -0.48 -28.15 -3.09
CA ALA A 30 -0.56 -27.14 -4.13
C ALA A 30 0.30 -25.97 -3.67
N LYS A 31 1.43 -25.75 -4.35
CA LYS A 31 2.24 -24.55 -4.15
C LYS A 31 1.37 -23.37 -4.59
N ALA A 32 0.67 -22.78 -3.63
CA ALA A 32 0.16 -21.42 -3.70
C ALA A 32 1.34 -20.46 -3.79
N SER A 33 2.02 -20.50 -4.94
CA SER A 33 3.06 -19.55 -5.28
C SER A 33 2.35 -18.23 -5.45
N SER A 34 2.49 -17.36 -4.45
CA SER A 34 2.25 -15.94 -4.59
C SER A 34 3.31 -15.40 -5.56
N GLN A 35 3.13 -15.66 -6.86
CA GLN A 35 3.86 -15.02 -7.94
C GLN A 35 3.46 -13.56 -7.95
N GLN A 36 4.12 -12.81 -7.08
CA GLN A 36 3.96 -11.38 -6.99
C GLN A 36 4.63 -10.78 -8.21
N GLU A 37 3.82 -10.24 -9.12
CA GLU A 37 4.27 -9.69 -10.39
C GLU A 37 5.33 -8.62 -10.11
N ARG A 38 6.51 -8.78 -10.72
CA ARG A 38 7.47 -7.68 -10.82
C ARG A 38 6.92 -6.65 -11.80
N PRO A 39 7.25 -5.36 -11.64
CA PRO A 39 6.81 -4.34 -12.57
C PRO A 39 7.44 -4.59 -13.93
N ASP A 40 6.67 -4.43 -15.00
CA ASP A 40 7.23 -4.39 -16.35
C ASP A 40 7.99 -3.07 -16.60
N GLU A 41 8.81 -3.06 -17.64
CA GLU A 41 9.68 -1.92 -17.96
C GLU A 41 8.88 -0.63 -18.22
N GLU A 42 7.69 -0.77 -18.82
CA GLU A 42 6.75 0.33 -19.07
C GLU A 42 6.32 1.00 -17.76
N VAL A 43 5.90 0.21 -16.76
CA VAL A 43 5.57 0.70 -15.42
C VAL A 43 6.78 1.39 -14.77
N ARG A 44 8.00 0.84 -14.89
CA ARG A 44 9.22 1.49 -14.33
C ARG A 44 9.55 2.84 -14.99
N ALA A 45 9.45 2.93 -16.31
CA ALA A 45 9.70 4.17 -17.04
C ALA A 45 8.68 5.26 -16.69
N LEU A 46 7.41 4.88 -16.60
CA LEU A 46 6.30 5.77 -16.21
C LEU A 46 6.43 6.25 -14.75
N LEU A 47 6.92 5.41 -13.85
CA LEU A 47 7.19 5.76 -12.46
C LEU A 47 8.27 6.86 -12.33
N LYS A 48 9.36 6.75 -13.10
CA LYS A 48 10.40 7.80 -13.18
C LYS A 48 9.83 9.12 -13.71
N ALA A 49 9.15 9.09 -14.86
CA ALA A 49 8.58 10.28 -15.49
C ALA A 49 7.45 10.95 -14.67
N THR A 50 6.85 10.23 -13.72
CA THR A 50 5.84 10.76 -12.79
C THR A 50 6.49 11.49 -11.61
N LEU A 51 7.62 11.00 -11.08
CA LEU A 51 8.38 11.64 -9.99
C LEU A 51 8.94 13.02 -10.36
N GLU A 52 9.07 13.34 -11.65
CA GLU A 52 9.65 14.58 -12.16
C GLU A 52 8.62 15.72 -12.36
N LYS A 53 7.31 15.45 -12.23
CA LYS A 53 6.25 16.45 -12.45
C LYS A 53 5.67 16.95 -11.12
N LYS A 54 5.24 18.23 -11.10
CA LYS A 54 5.06 18.99 -9.86
C LYS A 54 3.84 19.93 -9.91
N HIS A 55 3.30 20.20 -8.73
CA HIS A 55 2.20 21.14 -8.39
C HIS A 55 0.78 20.67 -8.73
N TYR A 56 -0.11 20.69 -7.72
CA TYR A 56 -1.48 21.25 -7.81
C TYR A 56 -2.12 21.39 -6.43
N PHE A 57 -1.97 22.55 -5.78
CA PHE A 57 -3.07 23.23 -5.10
C PHE A 57 -2.73 24.71 -4.91
N VAL A 58 -3.77 25.53 -4.76
CA VAL A 58 -3.72 26.99 -4.65
C VAL A 58 -4.42 27.38 -3.35
N ASP A 59 -3.94 28.46 -2.72
CA ASP A 59 -4.32 28.92 -1.38
C ASP A 59 -3.88 28.00 -0.21
N ARG A 60 -3.57 28.64 0.91
CA ARG A 60 -3.26 28.06 2.21
C ARG A 60 -4.54 27.78 3.00
N PHE A 61 -5.58 28.58 2.82
CA PHE A 61 -6.81 28.52 3.61
C PHE A 61 -7.57 27.20 3.39
N ASP A 62 -7.70 26.75 2.13
CA ASP A 62 -8.33 25.46 1.81
C ASP A 62 -7.58 24.27 2.43
N ALA A 63 -6.25 24.34 2.52
CA ALA A 63 -5.45 23.31 3.19
C ALA A 63 -5.65 23.31 4.71
N GLU A 64 -5.80 24.48 5.35
CA GLU A 64 -6.11 24.57 6.79
C GLU A 64 -7.51 24.01 7.10
N VAL A 65 -8.53 24.32 6.28
CA VAL A 65 -9.88 23.74 6.39
C VAL A 65 -9.86 22.22 6.17
N TRP A 66 -9.13 21.74 5.16
CA TRP A 66 -8.97 20.31 4.87
C TRP A 66 -8.32 19.56 6.05
N MET A 67 -7.26 20.11 6.63
CA MET A 67 -6.55 19.50 7.76
C MET A 67 -7.46 19.32 8.98
N VAL A 68 -8.34 20.28 9.28
CA VAL A 68 -9.26 20.20 10.43
C VAL A 68 -10.31 19.10 10.25
N ASP A 69 -11.00 19.05 9.10
CA ASP A 69 -12.01 18.02 8.83
C ASP A 69 -11.39 16.62 8.75
N MET A 70 -10.25 16.48 8.06
CA MET A 70 -9.55 15.20 7.97
C MET A 70 -8.97 14.75 9.31
N HIS A 71 -8.52 15.65 10.20
CA HIS A 71 -8.10 15.24 11.55
C HIS A 71 -9.27 14.68 12.36
N ALA A 72 -10.42 15.37 12.37
CA ALA A 72 -11.62 14.91 13.07
C ALA A 72 -12.18 13.59 12.51
N ARG A 73 -11.91 13.26 11.23
CA ARG A 73 -12.21 11.95 10.63
C ARG A 73 -11.18 10.90 11.04
N LEU A 74 -9.88 11.21 10.92
CA LEU A 74 -8.78 10.28 11.23
C LEU A 74 -8.72 9.92 12.71
N GLU A 75 -8.98 10.86 13.62
CA GLU A 75 -9.09 10.58 15.05
C GLU A 75 -10.18 9.54 15.36
N ARG A 76 -11.40 9.74 14.84
CA ARG A 76 -12.49 8.76 14.98
C ARG A 76 -12.15 7.41 14.34
N ARG A 77 -11.31 7.40 13.30
CA ARG A 77 -11.06 6.22 12.46
C ARG A 77 -9.84 5.40 12.87
N ALA A 78 -8.87 6.02 13.56
CA ALA A 78 -7.67 5.43 14.11
C ALA A 78 -7.28 6.07 15.48
N PRO A 79 -8.15 6.01 16.50
CA PRO A 79 -7.98 6.74 17.77
C PRO A 79 -6.77 6.29 18.62
N LYS A 80 -6.13 5.18 18.26
CA LYS A 80 -4.91 4.67 18.91
C LYS A 80 -3.63 5.35 18.39
N ILE A 81 -3.69 6.07 17.27
CA ILE A 81 -2.54 6.78 16.70
C ILE A 81 -2.44 8.15 17.40
N PRO A 82 -1.25 8.54 17.90
CA PRO A 82 -1.02 9.84 18.53
C PRO A 82 -1.40 11.01 17.61
N ALA A 83 -1.85 12.14 18.19
CA ALA A 83 -2.40 13.26 17.42
C ALA A 83 -1.36 13.89 16.48
N GLU A 84 -0.10 13.94 16.92
CA GLU A 84 1.07 14.37 16.15
C GLU A 84 1.33 13.47 14.93
N GLU A 85 1.26 12.15 15.09
CA GLU A 85 1.43 11.20 13.98
C GLU A 85 0.23 11.26 13.01
N ARG A 86 -0.99 11.46 13.52
CA ARG A 86 -2.18 11.72 12.67
C ARG A 86 -2.02 13.01 11.86
N LEU A 87 -1.49 14.09 12.44
CA LEU A 87 -1.23 15.35 11.74
C LEU A 87 -0.12 15.21 10.70
N GLU A 88 0.95 14.48 11.01
CA GLU A 88 2.03 14.19 10.06
C GLU A 88 1.53 13.37 8.86
N VAL A 89 0.78 12.29 9.11
CA VAL A 89 0.18 11.48 8.04
C VAL A 89 -0.73 12.33 7.15
N LEU A 90 -1.57 13.20 7.71
CA LEU A 90 -2.43 14.08 6.91
C LEU A 90 -1.64 15.10 6.08
N ARG A 91 -0.63 15.76 6.68
CA ARG A 91 0.28 16.69 5.99
C ARG A 91 0.98 16.01 4.81
N LEU A 92 1.53 14.81 5.03
CA LEU A 92 2.28 14.07 4.02
C LEU A 92 1.37 13.43 2.96
N VAL A 93 0.17 12.95 3.32
CA VAL A 93 -0.83 12.50 2.34
C VAL A 93 -1.25 13.66 1.45
N HIS A 94 -1.55 14.84 2.00
CA HIS A 94 -1.90 16.01 1.19
C HIS A 94 -0.77 16.41 0.24
N LYS A 95 0.46 16.55 0.76
CA LYS A 95 1.67 16.86 -0.03
C LYS A 95 1.89 15.84 -1.14
N THR A 96 2.01 14.56 -0.80
CA THR A 96 2.45 13.52 -1.74
C THR A 96 1.34 13.19 -2.74
N ALA A 97 0.06 13.12 -2.33
CA ALA A 97 -1.04 12.97 -3.28
C ALA A 97 -1.08 14.13 -4.28
N THR A 98 -0.88 15.36 -3.82
CA THR A 98 -0.75 16.55 -4.67
C THR A 98 0.42 16.44 -5.65
N GLU A 99 1.61 16.04 -5.18
CA GLU A 99 2.81 15.86 -6.02
C GLU A 99 2.59 14.83 -7.13
N PHE A 100 1.92 13.71 -6.84
CA PHE A 100 1.57 12.68 -7.84
C PHE A 100 0.31 13.00 -8.68
N GLY A 101 -0.36 14.13 -8.44
CA GLY A 101 -1.64 14.45 -9.09
C GLY A 101 -2.72 13.39 -8.82
N LEU A 102 -2.84 12.99 -7.55
CA LEU A 102 -3.86 12.10 -6.99
C LEU A 102 -4.79 12.88 -6.06
N ASN A 103 -6.01 12.39 -5.89
CA ASN A 103 -6.93 12.93 -4.90
C ASN A 103 -6.47 12.52 -3.47
N PRO A 104 -6.25 13.46 -2.52
CA PRO A 104 -5.79 13.11 -1.16
C PRO A 104 -6.74 12.18 -0.41
N GLN A 105 -8.06 12.37 -0.54
CA GLN A 105 -9.09 11.55 0.12
C GLN A 105 -9.12 10.12 -0.42
N LEU A 106 -8.77 9.89 -1.69
CA LEU A 106 -8.56 8.56 -2.26
C LEU A 106 -7.33 7.87 -1.66
N VAL A 107 -6.24 8.62 -1.43
CA VAL A 107 -5.04 8.07 -0.75
C VAL A 107 -5.36 7.71 0.71
N LEU A 108 -6.12 8.55 1.43
CA LEU A 108 -6.66 8.19 2.76
C LEU A 108 -7.54 6.94 2.71
N ALA A 109 -8.39 6.78 1.68
CA ALA A 109 -9.22 5.59 1.50
C ALA A 109 -8.41 4.31 1.27
N VAL A 110 -7.31 4.38 0.51
CA VAL A 110 -6.39 3.25 0.32
C VAL A 110 -5.71 2.88 1.65
N ILE A 111 -5.14 3.84 2.38
CA ILE A 111 -4.48 3.60 3.67
C ILE A 111 -5.45 3.00 4.71
N ASP A 112 -6.72 3.44 4.69
CA ASP A 112 -7.76 2.96 5.59
C ASP A 112 -8.20 1.50 5.32
N ILE A 113 -7.97 1.00 4.11
CA ILE A 113 -8.17 -0.41 3.74
C ILE A 113 -6.90 -1.22 3.96
N GLU A 114 -5.74 -0.71 3.53
CA GLU A 114 -4.47 -1.44 3.51
C GLU A 114 -3.84 -1.59 4.91
N SER A 115 -3.78 -0.54 5.73
CA SER A 115 -3.12 -0.60 7.05
C SER A 115 -3.96 -0.09 8.24
N ARG A 116 -5.14 0.51 8.01
CA ARG A 116 -5.90 1.23 9.04
C ARG A 116 -5.08 2.34 9.70
N PHE A 117 -4.19 2.97 8.92
CA PHE A 117 -3.22 3.99 9.31
C PHE A 117 -2.07 3.51 10.23
N ASP A 118 -1.96 2.21 10.53
CA ASP A 118 -0.75 1.68 11.16
C ASP A 118 0.42 1.75 10.16
N ARG A 119 1.44 2.55 10.47
CA ARG A 119 2.65 2.69 9.64
C ARG A 119 3.68 1.56 9.84
N PHE A 120 3.50 0.72 10.86
CA PHE A 120 4.32 -0.46 11.12
C PHE A 120 3.68 -1.75 10.60
N ALA A 121 2.46 -1.69 10.05
CA ALA A 121 1.71 -2.84 9.56
C ALA A 121 2.50 -3.73 8.58
N ILE A 122 2.46 -5.05 8.79
CA ILE A 122 3.06 -6.06 7.90
C ILE A 122 2.00 -7.09 7.49
N SER A 123 1.74 -7.25 6.19
CA SER A 123 0.82 -8.30 5.70
C SER A 123 1.49 -9.68 5.71
N LYS A 124 0.66 -10.74 5.58
CA LYS A 124 1.14 -12.13 5.41
C LYS A 124 2.00 -12.34 4.15
N ALA A 125 1.89 -11.46 3.14
CA ALA A 125 2.73 -11.46 1.95
C ALA A 125 4.04 -10.68 2.14
N GLY A 126 4.20 -9.96 3.26
CA GLY A 126 5.35 -9.11 3.56
C GLY A 126 5.22 -7.66 3.10
N ALA A 127 4.00 -7.21 2.76
CA ALA A 127 3.69 -5.81 2.46
C ALA A 127 3.93 -4.93 3.69
N ARG A 128 4.24 -3.64 3.53
CA ARG A 128 4.68 -2.76 4.64
C ARG A 128 4.03 -1.38 4.66
N GLY A 129 3.76 -0.91 5.88
CA GLY A 129 3.37 0.47 6.18
C GLY A 129 2.02 0.91 5.62
N LEU A 130 1.79 2.23 5.62
CA LEU A 130 0.48 2.86 5.40
C LEU A 130 -0.27 2.37 4.15
N MET A 131 0.41 2.32 3.00
CA MET A 131 -0.17 1.90 1.72
C MET A 131 0.19 0.45 1.35
N GLN A 132 0.65 -0.35 2.32
CA GLN A 132 1.09 -1.75 2.15
C GLN A 132 1.98 -1.97 0.92
N VAL A 133 3.07 -1.21 0.84
CA VAL A 133 4.04 -1.30 -0.25
C VAL A 133 4.82 -2.62 -0.13
N MET A 134 4.89 -3.37 -1.23
CA MET A 134 5.68 -4.60 -1.28
C MET A 134 7.19 -4.31 -1.38
N PRO A 135 8.08 -4.95 -0.57
CA PRO A 135 9.50 -4.59 -0.50
C PRO A 135 10.33 -4.68 -1.78
N PHE A 136 9.84 -5.36 -2.82
CA PHE A 136 10.53 -5.43 -4.12
C PHE A 136 10.52 -4.09 -4.86
N TRP A 137 9.47 -3.26 -4.71
CA TRP A 137 9.33 -1.98 -5.42
C TRP A 137 10.55 -1.05 -5.21
N ARG A 138 11.22 -1.17 -4.07
CA ARG A 138 12.48 -0.47 -3.79
C ARG A 138 13.57 -0.71 -4.84
N LYS A 139 13.70 -1.94 -5.34
CA LYS A 139 14.62 -2.30 -6.43
C LYS A 139 14.21 -1.76 -7.81
N GLU A 140 12.93 -1.45 -7.96
CA GLU A 140 12.32 -1.19 -9.26
C GLU A 140 12.15 0.32 -9.53
N ILE A 141 11.96 1.13 -8.48
CA ILE A 141 11.64 2.57 -8.59
C ILE A 141 12.27 3.51 -7.54
N GLY A 142 13.16 3.02 -6.67
CA GLY A 142 13.83 3.85 -5.66
C GLY A 142 15.11 3.20 -5.15
N ASP A 143 15.35 3.23 -3.83
CA ASP A 143 16.58 2.73 -3.23
C ASP A 143 16.35 1.48 -2.35
N GLU A 144 17.25 0.50 -2.41
CA GLU A 144 17.19 -0.73 -1.59
C GLU A 144 17.35 -0.49 -0.08
N THR A 145 17.83 0.67 0.33
CA THR A 145 17.94 1.11 1.71
C THR A 145 16.67 1.75 2.26
N ASP A 146 15.72 2.17 1.40
CA ASP A 146 14.50 2.89 1.80
C ASP A 146 13.67 2.16 2.86
N ASN A 147 13.27 2.86 3.92
CA ASN A 147 12.47 2.30 5.00
C ASN A 147 10.97 2.44 4.73
N LEU A 148 10.31 1.36 4.32
CA LEU A 148 8.86 1.35 4.07
C LEU A 148 7.98 1.49 5.33
N PHE A 149 8.55 1.66 6.53
CA PHE A 149 7.83 2.05 7.76
C PHE A 149 7.96 3.55 8.09
N GLU A 150 8.72 4.31 7.30
CA GLU A 150 8.74 5.77 7.32
C GLU A 150 7.57 6.30 6.46
N ILE A 151 6.90 7.35 6.93
CA ILE A 151 5.62 7.84 6.40
C ILE A 151 5.79 8.47 5.01
N GLU A 152 6.72 9.41 4.83
CA GLU A 152 6.91 10.10 3.54
C GLU A 152 7.40 9.12 2.46
N THR A 153 8.33 8.23 2.82
CA THR A 153 8.82 7.13 1.99
C THR A 153 7.66 6.23 1.55
N ASN A 154 6.88 5.68 2.50
CA ASN A 154 5.80 4.76 2.17
C ASN A 154 4.74 5.40 1.27
N LEU A 155 4.35 6.65 1.57
CA LEU A 155 3.41 7.42 0.76
C LEU A 155 3.94 7.70 -0.64
N ARG A 156 5.23 8.04 -0.80
CA ARG A 156 5.85 8.24 -2.12
C ARG A 156 5.77 6.99 -2.97
N TYR A 157 6.14 5.83 -2.41
CA TYR A 157 6.03 4.55 -3.12
C TYR A 157 4.57 4.23 -3.50
N GLY A 158 3.65 4.25 -2.53
CA GLY A 158 2.24 3.91 -2.78
C GLY A 158 1.55 4.85 -3.76
N CYS A 159 1.79 6.16 -3.66
CA CYS A 159 1.25 7.14 -4.62
C CYS A 159 1.84 6.94 -6.02
N ALA A 160 3.14 6.67 -6.16
CA ALA A 160 3.76 6.40 -7.44
C ALA A 160 3.13 5.16 -8.12
N ILE A 161 3.03 4.06 -7.39
CA ILE A 161 2.46 2.79 -7.87
C ILE A 161 0.99 2.98 -8.28
N LEU A 162 0.18 3.62 -7.45
CA LEU A 162 -1.24 3.90 -7.74
C LEU A 162 -1.40 4.80 -8.98
N LYS A 163 -0.65 5.90 -9.06
CA LYS A 163 -0.69 6.82 -10.20
C LYS A 163 -0.32 6.13 -11.51
N THR A 164 0.62 5.18 -11.45
CA THR A 164 1.09 4.42 -12.60
C THR A 164 0.07 3.40 -13.07
N TYR A 165 -0.60 2.68 -12.16
CA TYR A 165 -1.73 1.83 -12.54
C TYR A 165 -2.93 2.65 -13.05
N MET A 166 -3.19 3.85 -12.51
CA MET A 166 -4.20 4.76 -13.08
C MET A 166 -3.86 5.17 -14.51
N ALA A 167 -2.60 5.50 -14.81
CA ALA A 167 -2.17 5.82 -16.18
C ALA A 167 -2.26 4.61 -17.13
N ARG A 168 -1.80 3.42 -16.70
CA ARG A 168 -1.92 2.16 -17.46
C ARG A 168 -3.37 1.82 -17.81
N GLU A 169 -4.28 1.98 -16.85
CA GLU A 169 -5.71 1.74 -17.02
C GLU A 169 -6.48 2.95 -17.59
N LYS A 170 -5.78 3.92 -18.22
CA LYS A 170 -6.39 5.08 -18.91
C LYS A 170 -7.34 5.89 -18.02
N GLN A 171 -6.94 6.09 -16.76
CA GLN A 171 -7.67 6.70 -15.64
C GLN A 171 -8.91 5.92 -15.15
N ALA A 172 -9.12 4.66 -15.58
CA ALA A 172 -10.14 3.79 -15.00
C ALA A 172 -9.74 3.35 -13.58
N LEU A 173 -10.20 4.10 -12.58
CA LEU A 173 -9.78 3.95 -11.19
C LEU A 173 -10.10 2.57 -10.59
N GLY A 174 -11.22 1.94 -10.98
CA GLY A 174 -11.58 0.59 -10.54
C GLY A 174 -10.52 -0.46 -10.93
N PRO A 175 -10.25 -0.65 -12.23
CA PRO A 175 -9.14 -1.49 -12.70
C PRO A 175 -7.77 -1.13 -12.12
N ALA A 176 -7.47 0.18 -11.94
CA ALA A 176 -6.21 0.63 -11.36
C ALA A 176 -6.03 0.19 -9.89
N LEU A 177 -7.08 0.34 -9.07
CA LEU A 177 -7.12 -0.18 -7.69
C LEU A 177 -7.03 -1.71 -7.67
N ALA A 178 -7.70 -2.40 -8.60
CA ALA A 178 -7.61 -3.84 -8.73
C ALA A 178 -6.18 -4.31 -9.05
N ARG A 179 -5.41 -3.57 -9.88
CA ARG A 179 -3.97 -3.83 -10.05
C ARG A 179 -3.15 -3.54 -8.79
N TYR A 180 -3.41 -2.41 -8.13
CA TYR A 180 -2.66 -2.00 -6.92
C TYR A 180 -2.57 -3.11 -5.87
N ASN A 181 -3.70 -3.80 -5.62
CA ASN A 181 -3.81 -4.87 -4.64
C ASN A 181 -3.60 -6.29 -5.23
N GLY A 182 -3.28 -6.44 -6.52
CA GLY A 182 -3.11 -7.74 -7.18
C GLY A 182 -4.41 -8.53 -7.39
N SER A 183 -5.56 -7.85 -7.43
CA SER A 183 -6.91 -8.40 -7.61
C SER A 183 -7.52 -8.12 -9.00
N TYR A 184 -6.70 -7.80 -10.00
CA TYR A 184 -7.13 -7.44 -11.36
C TYR A 184 -8.14 -8.45 -11.96
N GLY A 185 -9.15 -7.92 -12.65
CA GLY A 185 -10.31 -8.70 -13.10
C GLY A 185 -11.38 -8.96 -12.03
N LYS A 186 -11.19 -8.53 -10.77
CA LYS A 186 -12.18 -8.68 -9.68
C LYS A 186 -12.50 -7.31 -9.05
N GLY A 187 -13.78 -7.09 -8.73
CA GLY A 187 -14.26 -5.81 -8.20
C GLY A 187 -14.15 -5.61 -6.68
N TRP A 188 -13.83 -6.65 -5.91
CA TRP A 188 -13.97 -6.62 -4.44
C TRP A 188 -13.10 -5.56 -3.75
N TYR A 189 -11.82 -5.43 -4.12
CA TYR A 189 -10.92 -4.44 -3.52
C TYR A 189 -11.27 -3.00 -3.94
N PRO A 190 -11.51 -2.70 -5.25
CA PRO A 190 -12.07 -1.41 -5.65
C PRO A 190 -13.33 -1.01 -4.87
N SER A 191 -14.27 -1.94 -4.68
CA SER A 191 -15.49 -1.67 -3.88
C SER A 191 -15.17 -1.31 -2.43
N LEU A 192 -14.21 -1.97 -1.78
CA LEU A 192 -13.78 -1.61 -0.41
C LEU A 192 -13.19 -0.20 -0.34
N VAL A 193 -12.34 0.18 -1.29
CA VAL A 193 -11.72 1.52 -1.34
C VAL A 193 -12.77 2.59 -1.66
N PHE A 194 -13.71 2.34 -2.58
CA PHE A 194 -14.83 3.26 -2.83
C PHE A 194 -15.75 3.39 -1.62
N ASP A 195 -16.03 2.30 -0.91
CA ASP A 195 -16.78 2.33 0.34
C ASP A 195 -16.08 3.20 1.40
N ALA A 196 -14.78 3.00 1.63
CA ALA A 196 -14.02 3.81 2.58
C ALA A 196 -13.96 5.29 2.15
N PHE A 197 -13.78 5.56 0.86
CA PHE A 197 -13.79 6.90 0.29
C PHE A 197 -15.12 7.61 0.58
N TYR A 198 -16.26 7.05 0.16
CA TYR A 198 -17.55 7.71 0.34
C TYR A 198 -18.03 7.75 1.80
N LYS A 199 -17.71 6.74 2.63
CA LYS A 199 -18.19 6.65 4.01
C LYS A 199 -17.34 7.43 5.00
N HIS A 200 -16.02 7.58 4.78
CA HIS A 200 -15.10 8.18 5.75
C HIS A 200 -14.47 9.48 5.23
N TRP A 201 -14.04 9.55 3.97
CA TRP A 201 -13.10 10.57 3.49
C TRP A 201 -13.69 11.62 2.55
N PHE A 202 -14.84 11.34 1.93
CA PHE A 202 -15.45 12.23 0.95
C PHE A 202 -15.78 13.61 1.54
N LEU A 203 -15.35 14.66 0.83
CA LEU A 203 -15.83 16.02 1.04
C LEU A 203 -17.17 16.16 0.31
N LYS A 204 -18.27 16.11 1.08
CA LYS A 204 -19.48 16.84 0.67
C LYS A 204 -19.11 18.32 0.69
N GLU A 205 -19.46 19.05 -0.37
CA GLU A 205 -18.93 20.38 -0.69
C GLU A 205 -18.66 21.26 0.54
N LEU A 206 -17.41 21.74 0.67
CA LEU A 206 -17.08 22.72 1.68
C LEU A 206 -17.99 23.95 1.47
N PRO A 207 -18.63 24.50 2.53
CA PRO A 207 -19.30 25.77 2.39
C PRO A 207 -18.24 26.82 2.03
N ARG A 208 -18.24 27.25 0.76
CA ARG A 208 -17.35 28.33 0.30
C ARG A 208 -17.45 29.47 1.31
N PRO A 209 -16.33 30.00 1.83
CA PRO A 209 -16.40 31.14 2.72
C PRO A 209 -17.12 32.26 1.98
N THR A 210 -18.31 32.62 2.45
CA THR A 210 -19.07 33.73 1.88
C THR A 210 -18.18 34.94 2.00
N LEU A 211 -17.68 35.45 0.88
CA LEU A 211 -16.99 36.73 0.87
C LEU A 211 -17.99 37.76 1.39
N VAL A 212 -17.81 38.15 2.66
CA VAL A 212 -18.56 39.25 3.27
C VAL A 212 -18.12 40.48 2.50
N ALA A 213 -18.88 40.81 1.47
CA ALA A 213 -18.54 41.85 0.51
C ALA A 213 -18.25 43.12 1.28
N THR A 214 -17.01 43.61 1.15
CA THR A 214 -16.51 44.71 1.98
C THR A 214 -17.38 45.94 1.78
N GLN A 215 -18.31 46.19 2.70
CA GLN A 215 -19.02 47.46 2.79
C GLN A 215 -18.04 48.52 3.31
N VAL A 216 -17.12 48.92 2.44
CA VAL A 216 -16.48 50.23 2.53
C VAL A 216 -17.61 51.24 2.41
N ALA A 217 -18.00 51.82 3.54
CA ALA A 217 -19.12 52.74 3.60
C ALA A 217 -18.73 54.05 2.89
N SER A 218 -19.06 54.16 1.61
CA SER A 218 -19.12 55.43 0.90
C SER A 218 -20.29 56.25 1.45
N GLN A 219 -20.05 56.97 2.55
CA GLN A 219 -20.87 58.10 2.95
C GLN A 219 -20.51 59.33 2.08
N PRO A 220 -21.49 60.21 1.79
CA PRO A 220 -21.29 61.39 0.96
C PRO A 220 -20.56 62.52 1.70
#